data_AF-A0A8C5KP17-F1
#
_entry.id   AF-A0A8C5KP17-F1
#
_cell.length_a   1.000
_cell.length_b   1.000
_cell.length_c   1.000
_cell.angle_alpha   90.00
_cell.angle_beta   90.00
_cell.angle_gamma   90.00
#
_symmetry.space_group_name_H-M   'P 1'
#
loop_
_entity.id
_entity.type
_entity.pdbx_description
1 polymer ?
#
loop_
_entity_poly.entity_id
_entity_poly.type
_entity_poly.pdbx_seq_one_letter_code
_entity_poly.pdbx_strand_id
1 'polypeptide(L)'
;IQLLSMKPYELPAPSSGQKNDITAWQECVNNSMAQLEHQAVRIENLELMSQHGCNAWKVYNENLFHMIEQGKNMQLTAGSKLRKMESNWVSLVSKNYEIEWTIVQLENEIFQIKQQHGEANKENIRQDF
;
A
#
# COMPACT_ATOMS: atom_id res chain seq x y z
N ILE A 1 -20.76 19.41 -1.67
CA ILE A 1 -20.12 20.29 -2.68
C ILE A 1 -20.79 21.65 -2.55
N GLN A 2 -20.13 22.64 -1.96
CA GLN A 2 -20.66 24.01 -1.96
C GLN A 2 -20.56 24.55 -3.39
N LEU A 3 -21.66 25.12 -3.89
CA LEU A 3 -21.69 25.76 -5.20
C LEU A 3 -20.71 26.93 -5.18
N LEU A 4 -19.81 26.99 -6.16
CA LEU A 4 -18.89 28.12 -6.32
C LEU A 4 -19.74 29.38 -6.58
N SER A 5 -19.85 30.25 -5.59
CA SER A 5 -20.57 31.51 -5.73
C SER A 5 -19.82 32.40 -6.70
N MET A 6 -20.47 32.81 -7.79
CA MET A 6 -19.89 33.74 -8.76
C MET A 6 -20.06 35.21 -8.36
N LYS A 7 -20.87 35.49 -7.33
CA LYS A 7 -21.10 36.85 -6.79
C LYS A 7 -19.82 37.65 -6.49
N PRO A 8 -18.72 37.07 -5.99
CA PRO A 8 -17.47 37.80 -5.76
C PRO A 8 -16.76 38.25 -7.05
N TYR A 9 -17.12 37.68 -8.20
CA TYR A 9 -16.55 38.06 -9.50
C TYR A 9 -17.45 39.04 -10.28
N GLU A 10 -18.59 39.41 -9.71
CA GLU A 10 -19.49 40.40 -10.32
C GLU A 10 -18.98 41.82 -10.05
N LEU A 11 -19.10 42.69 -11.05
CA LEU A 11 -18.86 44.13 -10.95
C LEU A 11 -20.19 44.88 -11.04
N PRO A 12 -21.07 44.77 -10.03
CA PRO A 12 -22.36 45.42 -10.08
C PRO A 12 -22.19 46.93 -10.00
N ALA A 13 -22.93 47.66 -10.82
CA ALA A 13 -23.11 49.09 -10.64
C ALA A 13 -24.02 49.36 -9.42
N PRO A 14 -23.95 50.56 -8.80
CA PRO A 14 -24.89 50.93 -7.75
C PRO A 14 -26.33 50.83 -8.26
N SER A 15 -27.22 50.30 -7.41
CA SER A 15 -28.63 50.15 -7.78
C SER A 15 -29.28 51.52 -8.07
N SER A 16 -30.37 51.55 -8.83
CA SER A 16 -31.02 52.81 -9.25
C SER A 16 -31.35 53.76 -8.09
N GLY A 17 -31.61 53.25 -6.88
CA GLY A 17 -31.85 54.06 -5.67
C GLY A 17 -30.58 54.55 -4.95
N GLN A 18 -29.42 53.99 -5.27
CA GLN A 18 -28.12 54.31 -4.66
C GLN A 18 -27.25 55.20 -5.54
N LYS A 19 -27.74 55.66 -6.70
CA LYS A 19 -26.95 56.46 -7.63
C LYS A 19 -26.47 57.80 -7.07
N ASN A 20 -27.13 58.33 -6.05
CA ASN A 20 -26.72 59.55 -5.33
C ASN A 20 -25.89 59.25 -4.06
N ASP A 21 -25.68 57.97 -3.74
CA ASP A 21 -24.88 57.54 -2.59
C ASP A 21 -23.42 57.36 -3.01
N ILE A 22 -22.57 58.29 -2.57
CA ILE A 22 -21.14 58.30 -2.85
C ILE A 22 -20.46 57.02 -2.32
N THR A 23 -20.96 56.47 -1.20
CA THR A 23 -20.39 55.27 -0.57
C THR A 23 -20.56 54.06 -1.48
N ALA A 24 -21.75 53.87 -2.05
CA ALA A 24 -22.04 52.78 -2.98
C ALA A 24 -21.14 52.83 -4.23
N TRP A 25 -20.87 54.04 -4.76
CA TRP A 25 -19.91 54.20 -5.86
C TRP A 25 -18.48 53.85 -5.45
N GLN A 26 -18.07 54.26 -4.25
CA GLN A 26 -16.73 53.96 -3.73
C GLN A 26 -16.53 52.44 -3.55
N GLU A 27 -17.55 51.73 -3.06
CA GLU A 27 -17.53 50.26 -2.93
C GLU A 27 -17.40 49.58 -4.29
N CYS A 28 -18.16 50.01 -5.31
CA CYS A 28 -18.04 49.49 -6.67
C CYS A 28 -16.64 49.71 -7.28
N VAL A 29 -16.05 50.89 -7.04
CA VAL A 29 -14.69 51.21 -7.51
C VAL A 29 -13.65 50.37 -6.79
N ASN A 30 -13.76 50.23 -5.46
CA ASN A 30 -12.85 49.42 -4.66
C ASN A 30 -12.92 47.93 -5.08
N ASN A 31 -14.12 47.41 -5.32
CA ASN A 31 -14.32 46.05 -5.84
C ASN A 31 -13.68 45.88 -7.23
N SER A 32 -13.88 46.84 -8.13
CA SER A 32 -13.28 46.84 -9.47
C SER A 32 -11.76 46.84 -9.42
N MET A 33 -11.17 47.63 -8.51
CA MET A 33 -9.73 47.71 -8.31
C MET A 33 -9.18 46.40 -7.76
N ALA A 34 -9.80 45.82 -6.73
CA ALA A 34 -9.41 44.51 -6.21
C ALA A 34 -9.47 43.42 -7.28
N GLN A 35 -10.52 43.44 -8.12
CA GLN A 35 -10.67 42.49 -9.22
C GLN A 35 -9.56 42.64 -10.27
N LEU A 36 -9.17 43.87 -10.61
CA LEU A 36 -8.08 44.14 -11.55
C LEU A 36 -6.75 43.57 -11.04
N GLU A 37 -6.43 43.80 -9.76
CA GLU A 37 -5.22 43.25 -9.13
C GLU A 37 -5.23 41.71 -9.15
N HIS A 38 -6.37 41.09 -8.82
CA HIS A 38 -6.51 39.63 -8.91
C HIS A 38 -6.32 39.10 -10.34
N GLN A 39 -6.85 39.79 -11.36
CA GLN A 39 -6.65 39.38 -12.75
C GLN A 39 -5.19 39.54 -13.17
N ALA A 40 -4.51 40.62 -12.74
CA ALA A 40 -3.10 40.81 -13.03
C ALA A 40 -2.24 39.65 -12.48
N VAL A 41 -2.43 39.29 -11.20
CA VAL A 41 -1.75 38.15 -10.58
C VAL A 41 -2.13 36.82 -11.25
N ARG A 42 -3.39 36.66 -11.65
CA ARG A 42 -3.82 35.46 -12.38
C ARG A 42 -3.10 35.33 -13.72
N ILE A 43 -2.94 36.42 -14.46
CA ILE A 43 -2.21 36.42 -15.73
C ILE A 43 -0.76 36.01 -15.51
N GLU A 44 -0.08 36.62 -14.53
CA GLU A 44 1.30 36.26 -14.17
C GLU A 44 1.44 34.78 -13.81
N ASN A 45 0.52 34.25 -12.99
CA ASN A 45 0.51 32.84 -12.63
C ASN A 45 0.27 31.92 -13.84
N LEU A 46 -0.60 32.32 -14.78
CA LEU A 46 -0.84 31.57 -16.00
C LEU A 46 0.37 31.60 -16.94
N GLU A 47 1.10 32.71 -16.99
CA GLU A 47 2.36 32.81 -17.74
C GLU A 47 3.42 31.87 -17.15
N LEU A 48 3.60 31.88 -15.82
CA LEU A 48 4.49 30.94 -15.13
C LEU A 48 4.11 29.48 -15.39
N MET A 49 2.81 29.16 -15.32
CA MET A 49 2.31 27.81 -15.59
C MET A 49 2.50 27.42 -17.06
N SER A 50 2.31 28.35 -18.00
CA SER A 50 2.55 28.11 -19.43
C SER A 50 4.03 27.80 -19.70
N GLN A 51 4.94 28.52 -19.04
CA GLN A 51 6.38 28.36 -19.22
C GLN A 51 6.93 27.09 -18.54
N HIS A 52 6.47 26.77 -17.33
CA HIS A 52 7.10 25.76 -16.48
C HIS A 52 6.22 24.55 -16.16
N GLY A 53 4.90 24.67 -16.28
CA GLY A 53 3.95 23.65 -15.83
C GLY A 53 4.14 22.29 -16.50
N CYS A 54 4.35 22.28 -17.83
CA CYS A 54 4.58 21.04 -18.58
C CYS A 54 5.84 20.29 -18.11
N ASN A 55 6.93 21.00 -17.87
CA ASN A 55 8.18 20.38 -17.44
C ASN A 55 8.10 19.93 -15.97
N ALA A 56 7.52 20.75 -15.09
CA ALA A 56 7.28 20.38 -13.70
C ALA A 56 6.40 19.11 -13.59
N TRP A 57 5.35 19.01 -14.42
CA TRP A 57 4.48 17.84 -14.45
C TRP A 57 5.18 16.58 -14.95
N LYS A 58 6.03 16.69 -15.97
CA LYS A 58 6.82 15.55 -16.47
C LYS A 58 7.74 15.01 -15.40
N VAL A 59 8.52 15.88 -14.75
CA VAL A 59 9.44 15.49 -13.66
C VAL A 59 8.67 14.86 -12.50
N TYR A 60 7.52 15.42 -12.14
CA TYR A 60 6.66 14.84 -11.11
C TYR A 60 6.21 13.41 -11.46
N ASN A 61 5.78 13.16 -12.70
CA ASN A 61 5.38 11.83 -13.15
C ASN A 61 6.54 10.84 -13.20
N GLU A 62 7.72 11.28 -13.62
CA GLU A 62 8.94 10.45 -13.61
C GLU A 62 9.28 10.01 -12.18
N ASN A 63 9.23 10.94 -11.23
CA ASN A 63 9.45 10.64 -9.81
C ASN A 63 8.41 9.65 -9.26
N LEU A 64 7.13 9.85 -9.60
CA LEU A 64 6.07 8.91 -9.22
C LEU A 64 6.31 7.52 -9.79
N PHE A 65 6.68 7.43 -11.07
CA PHE A 65 6.97 6.17 -11.73
C PHE A 65 8.11 5.44 -11.03
N HIS A 66 9.22 6.13 -10.75
CA HIS A 66 10.36 5.54 -10.04
C HIS A 66 9.99 5.05 -8.64
N MET A 67 9.18 5.81 -7.90
CA MET A 67 8.74 5.40 -6.56
C MET A 67 7.89 4.12 -6.62
N ILE A 68 6.97 4.03 -7.59
CA ILE A 68 6.13 2.84 -7.81
C ILE A 68 7.01 1.64 -8.21
N GLU A 69 7.95 1.85 -9.13
CA GLU A 69 8.87 0.80 -9.59
C GLU A 69 9.73 0.25 -8.44
N GLN A 70 10.30 1.14 -7.61
CA GLN A 70 11.07 0.75 -6.43
C GLN A 70 10.22 -0.06 -5.45
N GLY A 71 9.01 0.40 -5.14
CA GLY A 71 8.07 -0.32 -4.26
C GLY A 71 7.74 -1.72 -4.79
N LYS A 72 7.44 -1.83 -6.09
CA LYS A 72 7.17 -3.12 -6.75
C LYS A 72 8.36 -4.06 -6.68
N ASN A 73 9.58 -3.57 -6.95
CA ASN A 73 10.80 -4.39 -6.92
C ASN A 73 11.11 -4.90 -5.51
N MET A 74 10.92 -4.06 -4.48
CA MET A 74 11.05 -4.47 -3.09
C MET A 74 10.03 -5.56 -2.73
N GLN A 75 8.77 -5.39 -3.11
CA GLN A 75 7.71 -6.36 -2.86
C GLN A 75 7.98 -7.71 -3.55
N LEU A 76 8.41 -7.70 -4.82
CA LEU A 76 8.74 -8.93 -5.56
C LEU A 76 9.91 -9.68 -4.90
N THR A 77 10.94 -8.95 -4.48
CA THR A 77 12.11 -9.51 -3.81
C THR A 77 11.73 -10.12 -2.46
N ALA A 78 10.96 -9.39 -1.64
CA ALA A 78 10.45 -9.89 -0.36
C ALA A 78 9.55 -11.11 -0.54
N GLY A 79 8.64 -11.08 -1.52
CA GLY A 79 7.75 -12.20 -1.84
C GLY A 79 8.50 -13.46 -2.31
N SER A 80 9.59 -13.31 -3.09
CA SER A 80 10.46 -14.43 -3.46
C SER A 80 11.14 -15.05 -2.24
N LYS A 81 11.69 -14.22 -1.33
CA LYS A 81 12.30 -14.70 -0.08
C LYS A 81 11.29 -15.43 0.81
N LEU A 82 10.09 -14.89 0.96
CA LEU A 82 9.01 -15.51 1.73
C LEU A 82 8.64 -16.88 1.17
N ARG A 83 8.41 -16.99 -0.15
CA ARG A 83 8.12 -18.29 -0.79
C ARG A 83 9.23 -19.31 -0.58
N LYS A 84 10.50 -18.89 -0.64
CA LYS A 84 11.62 -19.78 -0.36
C LYS A 84 11.63 -20.26 1.09
N MET A 85 11.41 -19.35 2.04
CA MET A 85 11.34 -19.69 3.46
C MET A 85 10.17 -20.62 3.77
N GLU A 86 9.01 -20.37 3.17
CA GLU A 86 7.83 -21.22 3.28
C GLU A 86 8.09 -22.63 2.73
N SER A 87 8.65 -22.74 1.53
CA SER A 87 9.04 -24.04 0.94
C SER A 87 10.03 -24.80 1.83
N ASN A 88 11.03 -24.11 2.38
CA ASN A 88 11.98 -24.71 3.31
C ASN A 88 11.29 -25.18 4.59
N TRP A 89 10.40 -24.37 5.17
CA TRP A 89 9.66 -24.72 6.37
C TRP A 89 8.77 -25.94 6.14
N VAL A 90 8.00 -25.98 5.05
CA VAL A 90 7.20 -27.14 4.67
C VAL A 90 8.07 -28.39 4.55
N SER A 91 9.22 -28.29 3.87
CA SER A 91 10.15 -29.43 3.72
C SER A 91 10.68 -29.92 5.07
N LEU A 92 11.03 -29.01 6.00
CA LEU A 92 11.51 -29.38 7.33
C LEU A 92 10.41 -30.06 8.16
N VAL A 93 9.19 -29.54 8.11
CA VAL A 93 8.04 -30.15 8.79
C VAL A 93 7.74 -31.54 8.23
N SER A 94 7.76 -31.71 6.90
CA SER A 94 7.58 -33.02 6.26
C SER A 94 8.66 -34.01 6.70
N LYS A 95 9.93 -33.59 6.75
CA LYS A 95 11.03 -34.44 7.23
C LYS A 95 10.86 -34.83 8.71
N ASN A 96 10.43 -33.91 9.55
CA ASN A 96 10.15 -34.22 10.95
C ASN A 96 9.04 -35.27 11.06
N TYR A 97 7.98 -35.14 10.27
CA TYR A 97 6.90 -36.12 10.21
C TYR A 97 7.38 -37.50 9.73
N GLU A 98 8.23 -37.55 8.69
CA GLU A 98 8.83 -38.80 8.20
C GLU A 98 9.71 -39.48 9.27
N ILE A 99 10.46 -38.68 10.04
CA ILE A 99 11.28 -39.19 11.15
C ILE A 99 10.38 -39.75 12.25
N GLU A 100 9.36 -39.01 12.68
CA GLU A 100 8.41 -39.46 13.71
C GLU A 100 7.71 -40.76 13.30
N TRP A 101 7.25 -40.84 12.05
CA TRP A 101 6.64 -42.05 11.51
C TRP A 101 7.62 -43.24 11.54
N THR A 102 8.87 -43.03 11.13
CA THR A 102 9.92 -44.06 11.14
C THR A 102 10.24 -44.51 12.58
N ILE A 103 10.30 -43.58 13.54
CA ILE A 103 10.51 -43.90 14.96
C ILE A 103 9.41 -44.83 15.46
N VAL A 104 8.14 -44.49 15.20
CA VAL A 104 6.98 -45.30 15.62
C VAL A 104 7.05 -46.70 15.01
N GLN A 105 7.45 -46.82 13.73
CA GLN A 105 7.60 -48.12 13.10
C GLN A 105 8.72 -48.95 13.75
N LEU A 106 9.90 -48.35 13.97
CA LEU A 106 11.02 -49.03 14.61
C LEU A 106 10.71 -49.44 16.05
N GLU A 107 9.98 -48.61 16.81
CA GLU A 107 9.52 -48.95 18.16
C GLU A 107 8.60 -50.18 18.16
N ASN A 108 7.68 -50.27 17.19
CA ASN A 108 6.83 -51.44 17.00
C ASN A 108 7.64 -52.69 16.63
N GLU A 109 8.60 -52.59 15.71
CA GLU A 109 9.47 -53.71 15.33
C GLU A 109 10.28 -54.23 16.52
N ILE A 110 10.89 -53.32 17.31
CA ILE A 110 11.59 -53.67 18.54
C ILE A 110 10.67 -54.38 19.53
N PHE A 111 9.43 -53.90 19.67
CA PHE A 111 8.44 -54.53 20.55
C PHE A 111 8.14 -55.97 20.11
N GLN A 112 7.92 -56.20 18.82
CA GLN A 112 7.64 -57.55 18.28
C GLN A 112 8.82 -58.51 18.48
N ILE A 113 10.05 -58.06 18.18
CA ILE A 113 11.26 -58.87 18.38
C ILE A 113 11.42 -59.27 19.85
N LYS A 114 11.17 -58.35 20.79
CA LYS A 114 11.23 -58.64 22.23
C LYS A 114 10.19 -59.68 22.66
N GLN A 115 8.97 -59.63 22.11
CA GLN A 115 7.95 -60.65 22.38
C GLN A 115 8.37 -62.03 21.86
N GLN A 116 8.76 -62.11 20.58
CA GLN A 116 9.18 -63.37 19.95
C GLN A 116 10.36 -64.01 20.69
N HIS A 117 11.36 -63.22 21.10
CA HIS A 117 12.50 -63.76 21.85
C HIS A 117 12.09 -64.26 23.25
N GLY A 118 11.20 -63.53 23.93
CA GLY A 118 10.64 -63.96 25.22
C GLY A 118 9.82 -65.25 25.12
N GLU A 119 9.07 -65.43 24.03
CA GLU A 119 8.34 -66.67 23.75
C GLU A 119 9.28 -67.83 23.42
N ALA A 120 10.26 -67.64 22.54
CA ALA A 120 11.25 -68.66 22.20
C ALA A 120 12.06 -69.12 23.43
N ASN A 121 12.41 -68.20 24.33
CA ASN A 121 13.11 -68.54 25.56
C ASN A 121 12.24 -69.40 26.51
N LYS A 122 10.94 -69.09 26.61
CA LYS A 122 10.00 -69.93 27.39
C LYS A 122 9.82 -71.32 26.78
N GLU A 123 9.78 -71.42 25.45
CA GLU A 123 9.64 -72.68 24.72
C GLU A 123 10.87 -73.58 24.89
N ASN A 124 12.08 -73.03 24.78
CA ASN A 124 13.32 -73.77 25.05
C ASN A 124 13.36 -74.32 26.49
N ILE A 125 13.02 -73.49 27.48
CA ILE A 125 12.96 -73.95 28.88
C ILE A 125 11.97 -75.10 29.04
N ARG A 126 10.83 -75.10 28.33
CA ARG A 126 9.85 -76.19 28.38
C ARG A 126 10.33 -77.49 27.72
N GLN A 127 11.21 -77.42 26.72
CA GLN A 127 11.76 -78.60 26.05
C GLN A 127 12.91 -79.25 26.83
N ASP A 128 13.57 -78.51 27.72
CA ASP A 128 14.67 -78.98 28.56
C ASP A 128 14.20 -79.70 29.86
N PHE A 129 12.89 -79.79 30.11
CA PHE A 129 12.27 -80.53 31.22
C PHE A 129 11.43 -81.71 30.71
#